data_AF-A0A352S5H6-F1
#
_entry.id   AF-A0A352S5H6-F1
#
_cell.length_a   1.000
_cell.length_b   1.000
_cell.length_c   1.000
_cell.angle_alpha   90.00
_cell.angle_beta   90.00
_cell.angle_gamma   90.00
#
_symmetry.space_group_name_H-M   'P 1'
#
loop_
_entity.id
_entity.type
_entity.pdbx_description
1 polymer ?
#
loop_
_entity_poly.entity_id
_entity_poly.type
_entity_poly.pdbx_seq_one_letter_code
_entity_poly.pdbx_strand_id
1 'polypeptide(L)'
;VSVQAGVRLFGSSTFSVTLDQPVTHTTRGISGHVDLTMPIVHAGNDNISVTGTLHAGSGRYTQAFFGVTAAQAARSRFQPYSAKGGFDQATMSVAWTH
;
A
#
# COMPACT_ATOMS: atom_id res chain seq x y z
N VAL A 1 -1.13 13.44 4.96
CA VAL A 1 -1.89 13.83 3.76
C VAL A 1 -1.70 12.74 2.74
N SER A 2 -2.77 12.33 2.08
CA SER A 2 -2.75 11.40 0.97
C SER A 2 -3.14 12.13 -0.31
N VAL A 3 -2.50 11.77 -1.41
CA VAL A 3 -2.88 12.24 -2.76
C VAL A 3 -3.11 11.01 -3.61
N GLN A 4 -4.25 10.97 -4.29
CA GLN A 4 -4.62 9.85 -5.16
C GLN A 4 -4.87 10.35 -6.58
N ALA A 5 -4.38 9.60 -7.55
CA ALA A 5 -4.72 9.76 -8.96
C ALA A 5 -5.18 8.41 -9.52
N GLY A 6 -6.21 8.43 -10.37
CA GLY A 6 -6.75 7.21 -10.95
C GLY A 6 -7.27 7.41 -12.36
N VAL A 7 -7.32 6.31 -13.10
CA VAL A 7 -7.81 6.24 -14.48
C VAL A 7 -8.78 5.08 -14.63
N ARG A 8 -9.75 5.25 -15.52
CA ARG A 8 -10.50 4.11 -16.06
C ARG A 8 -9.65 3.43 -17.13
N LEU A 9 -9.56 2.12 -17.05
CA LEU A 9 -8.93 1.29 -18.07
C LEU A 9 -10.00 0.73 -19.01
N PHE A 10 -9.75 -0.42 -19.63
CA PHE A 10 -10.70 -1.10 -20.48
C PHE A 10 -12.01 -1.42 -19.72
N GLY A 11 -13.13 -1.06 -20.33
CA GLY A 11 -14.46 -1.21 -19.75
C GLY A 11 -14.63 -0.34 -18.50
N SER A 12 -15.06 -0.96 -17.40
CA SER A 12 -15.31 -0.33 -16.10
C SER A 12 -14.20 -0.60 -15.07
N SER A 13 -13.05 -1.15 -15.50
CA SER A 13 -11.90 -1.37 -14.61
C SER A 13 -11.24 -0.03 -14.24
N THR A 14 -10.71 0.07 -13.03
CA THR A 14 -10.02 1.28 -12.54
C THR A 14 -8.63 0.94 -12.04
N PHE A 15 -7.67 1.80 -12.37
CA PHE A 15 -6.33 1.77 -11.80
C PHE A 15 -6.08 3.06 -11.03
N SER A 16 -5.56 2.97 -9.81
CA SER A 16 -5.22 4.12 -8.97
C SER A 16 -3.83 3.99 -8.35
N VAL A 17 -3.22 5.14 -8.11
CA VAL A 17 -1.99 5.30 -7.34
C VAL A 17 -2.28 6.28 -6.21
N THR A 18 -1.94 5.89 -5.00
CA THR A 18 -2.03 6.73 -3.80
C THR A 18 -0.65 6.94 -3.23
N LEU A 19 -0.32 8.18 -2.88
CA LEU A 19 0.90 8.56 -2.15
C LEU A 19 0.54 9.11 -0.77
N ASP A 20 1.14 8.55 0.27
CA ASP A 20 0.91 8.92 1.67
C ASP A 20 2.14 9.64 2.25
N GLN A 21 1.96 10.92 2.59
CA GLN A 21 2.96 11.74 3.26
C GLN A 21 2.53 12.06 4.69
N PRO A 22 3.27 11.61 5.72
CA PRO A 22 3.02 12.00 7.10
C PRO A 22 3.13 13.53 7.27
N VAL A 23 2.18 14.14 7.99
CA VAL A 23 2.22 15.58 8.32
C VAL A 23 3.04 15.81 9.59
N THR A 24 3.02 14.84 10.52
CA THR A 24 3.90 14.76 11.68
C THR A 24 4.87 13.61 11.48
N HIS A 25 6.03 13.65 12.17
CA HIS A 25 7.05 12.60 12.06
C HIS A 25 7.52 12.36 10.60
N THR A 26 7.70 13.43 9.82
CA THR A 26 8.15 13.39 8.41
C THR A 26 9.48 12.64 8.21
N THR A 27 10.27 12.49 9.27
CA THR A 27 11.51 11.70 9.29
C THR A 27 11.28 10.20 9.04
N ARG A 28 10.05 9.70 9.24
CA ARG A 28 9.66 8.31 8.95
C ARG A 28 9.50 8.03 7.46
N GLY A 29 9.62 9.02 6.58
CA GLY A 29 9.51 8.81 5.14
C GLY A 29 8.07 8.69 4.65
N ILE A 30 7.95 8.30 3.39
CA ILE A 30 6.70 8.21 2.63
C ILE A 30 6.38 6.76 2.28
N SER A 31 5.10 6.50 2.06
CA SER A 31 4.59 5.24 1.52
C SER A 31 3.48 5.50 0.51
N GLY A 32 2.91 4.45 -0.04
CA GLY A 32 1.79 4.54 -0.96
C GLY A 32 1.38 3.17 -1.46
N HIS A 33 0.33 3.14 -2.26
CA HIS A 33 -0.15 1.90 -2.85
C HIS A 33 -0.66 2.12 -4.27
N VAL A 34 -0.71 1.03 -5.02
CA VAL A 34 -1.38 0.96 -6.32
C VAL A 34 -2.52 -0.04 -6.23
N ASP A 35 -3.66 0.30 -6.84
CA ASP A 35 -4.85 -0.55 -6.87
C ASP A 35 -5.30 -0.79 -8.29
N LEU A 36 -5.71 -2.02 -8.58
CA LEU A 36 -6.39 -2.41 -9.80
C LEU A 36 -7.71 -3.07 -9.42
N THR A 37 -8.83 -2.42 -9.74
CA THR A 37 -10.18 -2.96 -9.56
C THR A 37 -10.76 -3.38 -10.90
N MET A 38 -11.20 -4.63 -10.99
CA MET A 38 -11.78 -5.24 -12.18
C MET A 38 -13.18 -5.77 -11.87
N PRO A 39 -14.24 -5.27 -12.52
CA PRO A 39 -15.54 -5.93 -12.48
C PRO A 39 -15.46 -7.24 -13.28
N ILE A 40 -15.85 -8.34 -12.65
CA ILE A 40 -15.78 -9.69 -13.22
C ILE A 40 -17.14 -10.27 -13.56
N VAL A 41 -18.20 -9.86 -12.86
CA VAL A 41 -19.57 -10.31 -13.11
C VAL A 41 -20.52 -9.12 -13.06
N HIS A 42 -21.41 -9.06 -14.05
CA HIS A 42 -22.55 -8.17 -14.07
C HIS A 42 -23.76 -8.95 -14.58
N ALA A 43 -24.64 -9.39 -13.66
CA ALA A 43 -25.77 -10.26 -13.99
C ALA A 43 -26.99 -9.92 -13.13
N GLY A 44 -28.07 -9.45 -13.75
CA GLY A 44 -29.24 -8.98 -13.01
C GLY A 44 -28.87 -7.82 -12.09
N ASN A 45 -29.14 -7.96 -10.79
CA ASN A 45 -28.73 -6.97 -9.78
C ASN A 45 -27.35 -7.26 -9.18
N ASP A 46 -26.73 -8.39 -9.54
CA ASP A 46 -25.44 -8.80 -9.00
C ASP A 46 -24.28 -8.13 -9.75
N ASN A 47 -23.42 -7.45 -8.99
CA ASN A 47 -22.15 -6.92 -9.44
C ASN A 47 -21.02 -7.46 -8.57
N ILE A 48 -20.06 -8.15 -9.19
CA ILE A 48 -18.88 -8.68 -8.51
C ILE A 48 -17.62 -8.03 -9.09
N SER A 49 -16.77 -7.52 -8.21
CA SER A 49 -15.46 -6.96 -8.57
C SER A 49 -14.34 -7.59 -7.75
N VAL A 50 -13.15 -7.64 -8.35
CA VAL A 50 -11.90 -8.04 -7.71
C VAL A 50 -10.99 -6.83 -7.64
N THR A 51 -10.36 -6.59 -6.48
CA THR A 51 -9.34 -5.56 -6.34
C THR A 51 -8.03 -6.17 -5.91
N GLY A 52 -6.95 -5.88 -6.64
CA GLY A 52 -5.58 -6.15 -6.23
C GLY A 52 -4.89 -4.87 -5.80
N THR A 53 -4.19 -4.91 -4.66
CA THR A 53 -3.45 -3.77 -4.10
C THR A 53 -2.01 -4.17 -3.80
N LEU A 54 -1.05 -3.32 -4.18
CA LEU A 54 0.34 -3.42 -3.75
C LEU A 54 0.71 -2.15 -2.99
N HIS A 55 1.25 -2.31 -1.78
CA HIS A 55 1.75 -1.22 -0.96
C HIS A 55 3.28 -1.23 -0.93
N ALA A 56 3.87 -0.03 -0.98
CA ALA A 56 5.30 0.16 -0.91
C ALA A 56 5.69 1.38 -0.08
N GLY A 57 6.87 1.30 0.54
CA GLY A 57 7.45 2.35 1.35
C GLY A 57 8.85 2.77 0.90
N SER A 58 9.19 4.03 1.16
CA SER A 58 10.58 4.50 1.11
C SER A 58 11.45 3.74 2.12
N GLY A 59 12.79 3.76 1.96
CA GLY A 59 13.68 3.11 2.93
C GLY A 59 13.56 3.67 4.35
N ARG A 60 13.22 4.96 4.51
CA ARG A 60 12.93 5.53 5.83
C ARG A 60 11.64 4.96 6.42
N TYR A 61 10.62 4.73 5.60
CA TYR A 61 9.35 4.11 6.02
C TYR A 61 9.59 2.68 6.46
N THR A 62 10.18 1.86 5.60
CA THR A 62 10.39 0.44 5.93
C THR A 62 11.34 0.28 7.11
N GLN A 63 12.37 1.13 7.24
CA GLN A 63 13.25 1.15 8.42
C GLN A 63 12.50 1.51 9.71
N ALA A 64 11.53 2.43 9.66
CA ALA A 64 10.78 2.88 10.83
C ALA A 64 9.79 1.82 11.35
N PHE A 65 9.19 1.03 10.45
CA PHE A 65 8.14 0.06 10.80
C PHE A 65 8.62 -1.39 10.87
N PHE A 66 9.66 -1.75 10.10
CA PHE A 66 10.15 -3.12 9.98
C PHE A 66 11.64 -3.28 10.29
N GLY A 67 12.37 -2.18 10.46
CA GLY A 67 13.81 -2.18 10.71
C GLY A 67 14.18 -1.98 12.18
N VAL A 68 15.45 -2.25 12.49
CA VAL A 68 16.07 -1.96 13.80
C VAL A 68 17.37 -1.20 13.57
N THR A 69 17.41 0.07 13.98
CA THR A 69 18.63 0.88 13.89
C THR A 69 19.69 0.44 14.90
N ALA A 70 20.96 0.75 14.66
CA ALA A 70 22.04 0.47 15.62
C ALA A 70 21.77 1.10 17.01
N ALA A 71 21.21 2.30 17.03
CA ALA A 71 20.85 3.00 18.27
C ALA A 71 19.71 2.31 19.05
N GLN A 72 18.76 1.67 18.35
CA GLN A 72 17.70 0.85 18.96
C GLN A 72 18.24 -0.50 19.43
N ALA A 73 19.10 -1.14 18.64
CA ALA A 73 19.77 -2.39 19.01
C ALA A 73 20.60 -2.22 20.29
N ALA A 74 21.35 -1.13 20.41
CA ALA A 74 22.14 -0.82 21.62
C ALA A 74 21.30 -0.61 22.90
N ARG A 75 19.99 -0.40 22.77
CA ARG A 75 19.04 -0.18 23.88
C ARG A 75 17.98 -1.27 24.00
N SER A 76 18.13 -2.36 23.26
CA SER A 76 17.17 -3.47 23.24
C SER A 76 17.91 -4.80 23.15
N ARG A 77 17.15 -5.90 23.02
CA ARG A 77 17.71 -7.24 22.76
C ARG A 77 17.66 -7.62 21.28
N PHE A 78 17.24 -6.71 20.42
CA PHE A 78 17.15 -6.95 18.98
C PHE A 78 18.48 -6.72 18.28
N GLN A 79 18.78 -7.53 17.28
CA GLN A 79 19.90 -7.30 16.37
C GLN A 79 19.58 -6.16 15.41
N PRO A 80 20.58 -5.36 15.00
CA PRO A 80 20.36 -4.32 13.99
C PRO A 80 19.94 -4.97 12.66
N TYR A 81 18.93 -4.39 12.04
CA TYR A 81 18.37 -4.84 10.76
C TYR A 81 18.03 -3.64 9.89
N SER A 82 18.64 -3.60 8.70
CA SER A 82 18.40 -2.54 7.73
C SER A 82 17.32 -2.98 6.75
N ALA A 83 16.14 -2.36 6.85
CA ALA A 83 15.06 -2.58 5.90
C ALA A 83 15.26 -1.64 4.70
N LYS A 84 15.21 -2.21 3.50
CA LYS A 84 15.27 -1.44 2.24
C LYS A 84 13.87 -0.94 1.87
N GLY A 85 13.81 0.13 1.09
CA GLY A 85 12.54 0.57 0.50
C GLY A 85 12.05 -0.42 -0.56
N GLY A 86 10.74 -0.45 -0.78
CA GLY A 86 10.11 -1.37 -1.72
C GLY A 86 8.72 -1.80 -1.28
N PHE A 87 8.20 -2.83 -1.95
CA PHE A 87 6.90 -3.44 -1.62
C PHE A 87 6.98 -4.20 -0.31
N ASP A 88 6.03 -3.94 0.58
CA ASP A 88 5.93 -4.58 1.90
C ASP A 88 4.59 -5.31 2.12
N GLN A 89 3.58 -5.05 1.28
CA GLN A 89 2.28 -5.72 1.37
C GLN A 89 1.65 -5.91 -0.02
N ALA A 90 0.99 -7.05 -0.19
CA ALA A 90 0.08 -7.35 -1.29
C ALA A 90 -1.28 -7.78 -0.73
N THR A 91 -2.37 -7.33 -1.35
CA THR A 91 -3.73 -7.66 -0.91
C THR A 91 -4.61 -7.93 -2.13
N MET A 92 -5.51 -8.92 -2.00
CA MET A 92 -6.56 -9.18 -2.97
C MET A 92 -7.91 -9.22 -2.24
N SER A 93 -8.92 -8.60 -2.81
CA SER A 93 -10.28 -8.58 -2.26
C SER A 93 -11.32 -8.83 -3.35
N VAL A 94 -12.47 -9.36 -2.94
CA VAL A 94 -13.66 -9.52 -3.77
C VAL A 94 -14.79 -8.74 -3.12
N ALA A 95 -15.48 -7.92 -3.91
CA ALA A 95 -16.67 -7.19 -3.47
C ALA A 95 -17.87 -7.64 -4.31
N TRP A 96 -18.98 -7.94 -3.63
CA TRP A 96 -20.26 -8.27 -4.25
C TRP A 96 -21.34 -7.30 -3.78
N THR A 97 -22.09 -6.76 -4.72
CA THR A 97 -23.29 -5.94 -4.49
C THR A 97 -24.48 -6.60 -5.19
N HIS A 98 -25.64 -6.67 -4.53
CA HIS A 98 -26.91 -7.22 -5.03
C HIS A 98 -28.00 -6.15 -4.93
#